data_AF-A0A976NYA3-F1
#
_entry.id   AF-A0A976NYA3-F1
#
_cell.length_a   1.000
_cell.length_b   1.000
_cell.length_c   1.000
_cell.angle_alpha   90.00
_cell.angle_beta   90.00
_cell.angle_gamma   90.00
#
_symmetry.space_group_name_H-M   'P 1'
#
loop_
_entity.id
_entity.type
_entity.pdbx_description
1 polymer ?
#
loop_
_entity_poly.entity_id
_entity_poly.type
_entity_poly.pdbx_seq_one_letter_code
_entity_poly.pdbx_strand_id
1 'polypeptide(L)'
;MDVQMEPQGSAPHEEKFRVYNAALVHAATCAETQCDAYSGRCHKVKASIDHFVRCYGSRRKVSPIESCEMCSKIWGLLCFHAKTCLTPSGQHCTVSQCNYLREKIARKRENDRRELQEARVVLQTQLEEWPVERRMAQLEADRQQVLALLAEIRAEKTPRSRAARCGMKK
;
A
#
# COMPACT_ATOMS: atom_id res chain seq x y z
N MET A 1 -19.53 4.02 -4.24
CA MET A 1 -18.62 3.77 -5.38
C MET A 1 -17.41 3.05 -4.80
N ASP A 2 -17.56 1.75 -4.58
CA ASP A 2 -16.51 0.88 -4.08
C ASP A 2 -15.51 0.64 -5.20
N VAL A 3 -14.41 1.38 -5.18
CA VAL A 3 -13.28 1.14 -6.09
C VAL A 3 -12.54 -0.09 -5.57
N GLN A 4 -12.99 -1.27 -6.01
CA GLN A 4 -12.24 -2.51 -5.88
C GLN A 4 -11.03 -2.42 -6.82
N MET A 5 -9.90 -1.95 -6.29
CA MET A 5 -8.59 -2.16 -6.92
C MET A 5 -8.25 -3.64 -6.78
N GLU A 6 -8.59 -4.43 -7.80
CA GLU A 6 -8.08 -5.78 -7.97
C GLU A 6 -6.55 -5.74 -8.16
N PRO A 7 -5.76 -6.60 -7.49
CA PRO A 7 -4.31 -6.65 -7.66
C PRO A 7 -3.98 -7.38 -8.98
N GLN A 8 -4.17 -6.68 -10.10
CA GLN A 8 -3.81 -7.18 -11.42
C GLN A 8 -2.28 -7.19 -11.58
N GLY A 9 -1.65 -8.30 -11.18
CA GLY A 9 -0.22 -8.56 -11.38
C GLY A 9 0.34 -9.78 -10.65
N SER A 10 -0.38 -10.38 -9.71
CA SER A 10 0.14 -11.44 -8.83
C SER A 10 0.05 -12.86 -9.39
N ALA A 11 -0.95 -13.17 -10.24
CA ALA A 11 -1.33 -14.54 -10.57
C ALA A 11 -0.21 -15.43 -11.17
N PRO A 12 0.51 -15.03 -12.24
CA PRO A 12 1.53 -15.90 -12.84
C PRO A 12 2.79 -16.05 -11.96
N HIS A 13 3.13 -15.04 -11.17
CA HIS A 13 4.30 -15.07 -10.29
C HIS A 13 4.03 -15.89 -9.02
N GLU A 14 2.81 -15.83 -8.47
CA GLU A 14 2.41 -16.65 -7.33
C GLU A 14 2.31 -18.13 -7.68
N GLU A 15 1.84 -18.47 -8.88
CA GLU A 15 1.76 -19.87 -9.32
C GLU A 15 3.13 -20.53 -9.38
N LYS A 16 4.14 -19.80 -9.88
CA LYS A 16 5.54 -20.25 -9.81
C LYS A 16 5.96 -20.52 -8.37
N PHE A 17 5.66 -19.63 -7.43
CA PHE A 17 6.02 -19.86 -6.03
C PHE A 17 5.28 -21.04 -5.40
N ARG A 18 4.02 -21.32 -5.75
CA ARG A 18 3.31 -22.52 -5.28
C ARG A 18 4.06 -23.80 -5.67
N VAL A 19 4.43 -23.90 -6.93
CA VAL A 19 5.17 -25.03 -7.49
C VAL A 19 6.54 -25.21 -6.82
N TYR A 20 7.26 -24.12 -6.55
CA TYR A 20 8.55 -24.15 -5.84
C TYR A 20 8.42 -24.34 -4.32
N ASN A 21 7.29 -23.96 -3.71
CA ASN A 21 7.06 -24.07 -2.27
C ASN A 21 7.03 -25.53 -1.82
N ALA A 22 6.38 -26.40 -2.60
CA ALA A 22 6.38 -27.84 -2.30
C ALA A 22 7.80 -28.44 -2.37
N ALA A 23 8.60 -28.04 -3.38
CA ALA A 23 10.00 -28.43 -3.48
C ALA A 23 10.85 -27.88 -2.33
N LEU A 24 10.56 -26.67 -1.84
CA LEU A 24 11.23 -26.05 -0.69
C LEU A 24 11.00 -26.82 0.61
N VAL A 25 9.75 -27.20 0.88
CA VAL A 25 9.41 -28.00 2.08
C VAL A 25 10.14 -29.34 2.05
N HIS A 26 10.16 -30.01 0.90
CA HIS A 26 10.90 -31.26 0.73
C HIS A 26 12.41 -31.06 0.87
N ALA A 27 12.98 -30.03 0.21
CA ALA A 27 14.41 -29.73 0.27
C ALA A 27 14.91 -29.48 1.71
N ALA A 28 14.06 -28.91 2.58
CA ALA A 28 14.40 -28.62 3.97
C ALA A 28 14.61 -29.87 4.84
N THR A 29 14.05 -31.02 4.46
CA THR A 29 14.18 -32.29 5.22
C THR A 29 14.89 -33.38 4.43
N CYS A 30 15.15 -33.17 3.15
CA CYS A 30 15.79 -34.14 2.28
C CYS A 30 17.30 -34.21 2.56
N ALA A 31 17.82 -35.39 2.89
CA ALA A 31 19.25 -35.63 3.06
C ALA A 31 19.96 -36.02 1.75
N GLU A 32 19.20 -36.47 0.73
CA GLU A 32 19.76 -37.02 -0.50
C GLU A 32 20.51 -35.97 -1.34
N THR A 33 21.71 -36.31 -1.80
CA THR A 33 22.57 -35.41 -2.57
C THR A 33 22.09 -35.27 -4.02
N GLN A 34 21.60 -36.37 -4.59
CA GLN A 34 21.05 -36.46 -5.94
C GLN A 34 19.57 -36.82 -5.88
N CYS A 35 18.74 -35.84 -5.55
CA CYS A 35 17.30 -36.02 -5.41
C CYS A 35 16.55 -35.55 -6.66
N ASP A 36 15.92 -36.50 -7.38
CA ASP A 36 15.12 -36.23 -8.58
C ASP A 36 13.68 -35.77 -8.29
N ALA A 37 13.30 -35.70 -7.01
CA ALA A 37 11.98 -35.24 -6.59
C ALA A 37 11.67 -33.83 -7.13
N TYR A 38 10.39 -33.59 -7.42
CA TYR A 38 9.90 -32.35 -8.02
C TYR A 38 10.60 -32.01 -9.35
N SER A 39 10.87 -33.02 -10.19
CA SER A 39 11.54 -32.85 -11.49
C SER A 39 12.93 -32.22 -11.34
N GLY A 40 13.72 -32.72 -10.37
CA GLY A 40 15.07 -32.22 -10.06
C GLY A 40 15.12 -30.84 -9.37
N ARG A 41 13.97 -30.25 -9.02
CA ARG A 41 13.93 -28.93 -8.35
C ARG A 41 14.49 -28.97 -6.93
N CYS A 42 14.43 -30.11 -6.25
CA CYS A 42 14.98 -30.28 -4.89
C CYS A 42 16.43 -29.78 -4.81
N HIS A 43 17.30 -30.29 -5.69
CA HIS A 43 18.72 -29.93 -5.73
C HIS A 43 18.94 -28.41 -5.91
N LYS A 44 18.21 -27.80 -6.85
CA LYS A 44 18.30 -26.35 -7.12
C LYS A 44 17.84 -25.51 -5.92
N VAL A 45 16.79 -25.95 -5.22
CA VAL A 45 16.29 -25.25 -4.04
C VAL A 45 17.27 -25.40 -2.87
N LYS A 46 17.83 -26.59 -2.63
CA LYS A 46 18.89 -26.80 -1.62
C LYS A 46 20.07 -25.86 -1.84
N ALA A 47 20.62 -25.83 -3.06
CA ALA A 47 21.73 -24.93 -3.41
C ALA A 47 21.38 -23.45 -3.16
N SER A 48 20.14 -23.05 -3.42
CA SER A 48 19.66 -21.69 -3.16
C SER A 48 19.57 -21.37 -1.67
N ILE A 49 19.12 -22.33 -0.84
CA ILE A 49 19.10 -22.19 0.63
C ILE A 49 20.53 -22.09 1.17
N ASP A 50 21.43 -22.97 0.73
CA ASP A 50 22.83 -22.97 1.17
C ASP A 50 23.53 -21.65 0.84
N HIS A 51 23.34 -21.17 -0.39
CA HIS A 51 23.84 -19.86 -0.80
C HIS A 51 23.24 -18.75 0.10
N PHE A 52 21.93 -18.76 0.32
CA PHE A 52 21.27 -17.75 1.15
C PHE A 52 21.82 -17.70 2.58
N VAL A 53 22.02 -18.86 3.22
CA VAL A 53 22.57 -18.95 4.58
C VAL A 53 24.01 -18.44 4.61
N ARG A 54 24.85 -18.80 3.64
CA ARG A 54 26.27 -18.40 3.61
C ARG A 54 26.48 -16.95 3.18
N CYS A 55 25.75 -16.50 2.18
CA CYS A 55 25.86 -15.15 1.61
C CYS A 55 25.06 -14.13 2.42
N TYR A 56 23.74 -14.30 2.53
CA TYR A 56 22.91 -13.32 3.21
C TYR A 56 23.02 -13.40 4.73
N GLY A 57 23.22 -14.60 5.29
CA GLY A 57 23.39 -14.78 6.74
C GLY A 57 24.52 -13.94 7.32
N SER A 58 25.67 -13.86 6.63
CA SER A 58 26.83 -13.07 7.05
C SER A 58 26.63 -11.56 6.88
N ARG A 59 25.97 -11.12 5.81
CA ARG A 59 25.82 -9.68 5.48
C ARG A 59 24.49 -9.04 5.91
N ARG A 60 23.56 -9.77 6.52
CA ARG A 60 22.20 -9.30 6.86
C ARG A 60 22.16 -7.96 7.61
N LYS A 61 23.18 -7.66 8.43
CA LYS A 61 23.25 -6.42 9.23
C LYS A 61 23.78 -5.22 8.45
N VAL A 62 24.47 -5.46 7.34
CA VAL A 62 25.31 -4.44 6.66
C VAL A 62 24.81 -4.15 5.25
N SER A 63 24.16 -5.11 4.59
CA SER A 63 23.75 -4.96 3.19
C SER A 63 22.30 -5.37 2.97
N PRO A 64 21.53 -4.61 2.16
CA PRO A 64 20.20 -4.98 1.73
C PRO A 64 20.20 -6.32 1.00
N ILE A 65 19.08 -7.06 1.08
CA ILE A 65 18.99 -8.39 0.48
C ILE A 65 19.15 -8.37 -1.03
N GLU A 66 18.70 -7.28 -1.65
CA GLU A 66 18.69 -6.97 -3.08
C GLU A 66 20.09 -6.90 -3.68
N SER A 67 21.14 -6.69 -2.87
CA SER A 67 22.54 -6.69 -3.37
C SER A 67 23.06 -8.06 -3.81
N CYS A 68 22.26 -9.13 -3.68
CA CYS A 68 22.53 -10.40 -4.35
C CYS A 68 21.25 -10.93 -5.01
N GLU A 69 21.30 -11.15 -6.33
CA GLU A 69 20.14 -11.63 -7.08
C GLU A 69 19.66 -13.02 -6.64
N MET A 70 20.57 -13.93 -6.31
CA MET A 70 20.21 -15.27 -5.84
C MET A 70 19.49 -15.19 -4.49
N CYS A 71 19.97 -14.36 -3.57
CA CYS A 71 19.34 -14.12 -2.28
C CYS A 71 17.97 -13.48 -2.44
N SER A 72 17.81 -12.49 -3.33
CA SER A 72 16.52 -11.85 -3.62
C SER A 72 15.48 -12.86 -4.12
N LYS A 73 15.86 -13.74 -5.05
CA LYS A 73 14.97 -14.76 -5.63
C LYS A 73 14.47 -15.77 -4.57
N ILE A 74 15.37 -16.35 -3.78
CA ILE A 74 14.99 -17.32 -2.75
C ILE A 74 14.24 -16.66 -1.59
N TRP A 75 14.54 -15.40 -1.29
CA TRP A 75 13.80 -14.64 -0.27
C TRP A 75 12.34 -14.45 -0.60
N GLY A 76 12.01 -14.16 -1.87
CA GLY A 76 10.62 -14.10 -2.32
C GLY A 76 9.88 -15.41 -2.04
N LEU A 77 10.51 -16.55 -2.34
CA LEU A 77 9.94 -17.88 -2.06
C LEU A 77 9.80 -18.14 -0.55
N LEU A 78 10.79 -17.78 0.27
CA LEU A 78 10.72 -17.92 1.73
C LEU A 78 9.60 -17.06 2.33
N CYS A 79 9.44 -15.83 1.84
CA CYS A 79 8.32 -14.96 2.23
C CYS A 79 6.97 -15.56 1.83
N PHE A 80 6.87 -16.12 0.62
CA PHE A 80 5.65 -16.80 0.16
C PHE A 80 5.33 -18.02 1.02
N HIS A 81 6.33 -18.86 1.32
CA HIS A 81 6.19 -19.98 2.23
C HIS A 81 5.68 -19.51 3.60
N ALA A 82 6.31 -18.51 4.22
CA ALA A 82 5.90 -18.01 5.52
C ALA A 82 4.45 -17.47 5.55
N LYS A 83 3.95 -16.89 4.45
CA LYS A 83 2.55 -16.44 4.33
C LYS A 83 1.55 -17.60 4.25
N THR A 84 1.96 -18.75 3.70
CA THR A 84 1.11 -19.91 3.41
C THR A 84 1.40 -21.11 4.32
N CYS A 85 2.37 -20.98 5.22
CA CYS A 85 2.81 -22.02 6.13
C CYS A 85 1.70 -22.35 7.14
N LEU A 86 1.28 -23.61 7.14
CA LEU A 86 0.24 -24.13 8.03
C LEU A 86 0.79 -24.67 9.36
N THR A 87 2.10 -24.61 9.58
CA THR A 87 2.70 -25.01 10.86
C THR A 87 2.05 -24.20 11.99
N PRO A 88 1.52 -24.85 13.05
CA PRO A 88 0.86 -24.15 14.14
C PRO A 88 1.73 -23.06 14.78
N SER A 89 1.10 -22.03 15.32
CA SER A 89 1.80 -21.02 16.13
C SER A 89 2.41 -21.69 17.36
N GLY A 90 3.70 -21.47 17.62
CA GLY A 90 4.43 -22.14 18.71
C GLY A 90 5.16 -23.42 18.28
N GLN A 91 4.97 -23.91 17.05
CA GLN A 91 5.79 -24.98 16.48
C GLN A 91 6.80 -24.44 15.47
N HIS A 92 7.95 -25.12 15.40
CA HIS A 92 9.01 -24.76 14.47
C HIS A 92 8.78 -25.42 13.10
N CYS A 93 8.67 -24.59 12.07
CA CYS A 93 8.72 -25.07 10.69
C CYS A 93 10.16 -25.51 10.34
N THR A 94 10.29 -26.58 9.57
CA THR A 94 11.59 -27.12 9.09
C THR A 94 12.25 -26.22 8.05
N VAL A 95 11.46 -25.39 7.34
CA VAL A 95 12.00 -24.45 6.35
C VAL A 95 12.78 -23.33 7.03
N SER A 96 14.03 -23.17 6.62
CA SER A 96 14.94 -22.14 7.14
C SER A 96 14.30 -20.75 7.14
N GLN A 97 14.43 -20.02 8.25
CA GLN A 97 13.88 -18.68 8.47
C GLN A 97 12.35 -18.54 8.44
N CYS A 98 11.58 -19.60 8.23
CA CYS A 98 10.12 -19.51 8.17
C CYS A 98 9.53 -18.90 9.46
N ASN A 99 9.96 -19.38 10.63
CA ASN A 99 9.45 -18.88 11.92
C ASN A 99 9.72 -17.38 12.09
N TYR A 100 10.95 -16.94 11.82
CA TYR A 100 11.33 -15.52 11.85
C TYR A 100 10.47 -14.68 10.89
N LEU A 101 10.25 -15.17 9.67
CA LEU A 101 9.45 -14.48 8.67
C LEU A 101 7.98 -14.41 9.04
N ARG A 102 7.40 -15.49 9.58
CA ARG A 102 6.00 -15.52 10.06
C ARG A 102 5.77 -14.45 11.11
N GLU A 103 6.65 -14.37 12.10
CA GLU A 103 6.57 -13.33 13.13
C GLU A 103 6.74 -11.93 12.54
N LYS A 104 7.70 -11.74 11.64
CA LYS A 104 7.94 -10.43 11.02
C LYS A 104 6.74 -9.97 10.18
N ILE A 105 6.11 -10.90 9.46
CA ILE A 105 4.88 -10.64 8.69
C ILE A 105 3.72 -10.31 9.65
N ALA A 106 3.56 -11.05 10.74
CA ALA A 106 2.53 -10.78 11.74
C ALA A 106 2.70 -9.39 12.37
N ARG A 107 3.92 -9.04 12.81
CA ARG A 107 4.26 -7.72 13.34
C ARG A 107 4.00 -6.61 12.33
N LYS A 108 4.38 -6.83 11.06
CA LYS A 108 4.10 -5.86 9.99
C LYS A 108 2.59 -5.65 9.81
N ARG A 109 1.80 -6.72 9.73
CA ARG A 109 0.34 -6.61 9.58
C ARG A 109 -0.32 -5.86 10.74
N GLU A 110 0.14 -6.08 11.96
CA GLU A 110 -0.36 -5.35 13.13
C GLU A 110 -0.01 -3.87 13.05
N ASN A 111 1.23 -3.55 12.68
CA ASN A 111 1.67 -2.17 12.49
C ASN A 111 0.87 -1.46 11.38
N ASP A 112 0.74 -2.10 10.21
CA ASP A 112 -0.02 -1.58 9.07
C ASP A 112 -1.50 -1.33 9.48
N ARG A 113 -2.09 -2.21 10.30
CA ARG A 113 -3.45 -2.04 10.83
C ARG A 113 -3.56 -0.84 11.77
N ARG A 114 -2.57 -0.65 12.65
CA ARG A 114 -2.53 0.48 13.58
C ARG A 114 -2.38 1.80 12.82
N GLU A 115 -1.45 1.89 11.88
CA GLU A 115 -1.25 3.07 11.03
C GLU A 115 -2.52 3.41 10.23
N LEU A 116 -3.21 2.40 9.68
CA LEU A 116 -4.47 2.60 8.99
C LEU A 116 -5.57 3.16 9.93
N GLN A 117 -5.62 2.68 11.18
CA GLN A 117 -6.56 3.18 12.17
C GLN A 117 -6.25 4.63 12.57
N GLU A 118 -4.98 4.95 12.82
CA GLU A 118 -4.53 6.31 13.12
C GLU A 118 -4.85 7.27 11.96
N ALA A 119 -4.57 6.87 10.73
CA ALA A 119 -4.91 7.66 9.54
C ALA A 119 -6.42 7.91 9.41
N ARG A 120 -7.26 6.92 9.74
CA ARG A 120 -8.72 7.09 9.75
C ARG A 120 -9.17 8.10 10.81
N VAL A 121 -8.58 8.06 12.00
CA VAL A 121 -8.89 9.02 13.08
C VAL A 121 -8.47 10.43 12.68
N VAL A 122 -7.25 10.61 12.14
CA VAL A 122 -6.77 11.91 11.68
C VAL A 122 -7.67 12.49 10.60
N LEU A 123 -8.06 11.68 9.60
CA LEU A 123 -9.00 12.12 8.56
C LEU A 123 -10.36 12.50 9.13
N GLN A 124 -10.87 11.76 10.12
CA GLN A 124 -12.12 12.11 10.79
C GLN A 124 -12.01 13.45 11.52
N THR A 125 -10.94 13.65 12.30
CA THR A 125 -10.69 14.89 13.03
C THR A 125 -10.49 16.09 12.08
N GLN A 126 -9.77 15.91 10.97
CA GLN A 126 -9.63 16.97 9.96
C GLN A 126 -10.95 17.31 9.27
N LEU A 127 -11.86 16.34 9.10
CA LEU A 127 -13.21 16.60 8.60
C LEU A 127 -14.01 17.47 9.59
N GLU A 128 -13.79 17.25 10.89
CA GLU A 128 -14.42 17.98 11.99
C GLU A 128 -13.79 19.37 12.24
N GLU A 129 -12.48 19.54 12.00
CA GLU A 129 -11.73 20.81 12.21
C GLU A 129 -12.21 21.97 11.33
N TRP A 130 -12.87 21.70 10.20
CA TRP A 130 -13.69 22.69 9.50
C TRP A 130 -15.17 22.31 9.57
N PRO A 131 -15.89 22.78 10.61
CA PRO A 131 -17.31 22.49 10.77
C PRO A 131 -18.07 22.90 9.52
N VAL A 132 -19.03 22.06 9.10
CA VAL A 132 -19.89 22.34 7.94
C VAL A 132 -20.54 23.72 8.08
N GLU A 133 -20.90 24.08 9.31
CA GLU A 133 -21.47 25.35 9.71
C GLU A 133 -20.54 26.52 9.36
N ARG A 134 -19.23 26.37 9.56
CA ARG A 134 -18.25 27.43 9.25
C ARG A 134 -18.03 27.56 7.74
N ARG A 135 -18.07 26.46 6.99
CA ARG A 135 -18.06 26.49 5.51
C ARG A 135 -19.33 27.14 4.95
N MET A 136 -20.49 26.81 5.51
CA MET A 136 -21.77 27.41 5.15
C MET A 136 -21.81 28.91 5.46
N ALA A 137 -21.32 29.32 6.63
CA ALA A 137 -21.23 30.73 7.01
C ALA A 137 -20.33 31.53 6.06
N GLN A 138 -19.19 30.97 5.62
CA GLN A 138 -18.34 31.62 4.64
C GLN A 138 -19.03 31.75 3.27
N LEU A 139 -19.68 30.69 2.79
CA LEU A 139 -20.44 30.72 1.53
C LEU A 139 -21.58 31.75 1.58
N GLU A 140 -22.26 31.88 2.72
CA GLU A 140 -23.30 32.88 2.93
C GLU A 140 -22.73 34.30 2.94
N ALA A 141 -21.59 34.52 3.60
CA ALA A 141 -20.89 35.81 3.59
C ALA A 141 -20.45 36.20 2.18
N ASP A 142 -19.84 35.28 1.43
CA ASP A 142 -19.41 35.49 0.05
C ASP A 142 -20.62 35.81 -0.86
N ARG A 143 -21.73 35.07 -0.68
CA ARG A 143 -22.99 35.33 -1.40
C ARG A 143 -23.53 36.74 -1.11
N GLN A 144 -23.53 37.17 0.15
CA GLN A 144 -23.96 38.51 0.53
C GLN A 144 -23.07 39.59 -0.11
N GLN A 145 -21.75 39.38 -0.10
CA GLN A 145 -20.78 40.28 -0.71
C GLN A 145 -21.00 40.43 -2.22
N VAL A 146 -21.23 39.32 -2.94
CA VAL A 146 -21.53 39.34 -4.38
C VAL A 146 -22.84 40.10 -4.65
N LEU A 147 -23.87 39.89 -3.85
CA LEU A 147 -25.15 40.60 -4.00
C LEU A 147 -24.99 42.11 -3.78
N ALA A 148 -24.18 42.53 -2.81
CA ALA A 148 -23.87 43.94 -2.57
C ALA A 148 -23.16 44.57 -3.78
N LEU A 149 -22.13 43.92 -4.31
CA LEU A 149 -21.43 44.37 -5.52
C LEU A 149 -22.37 44.49 -6.72
N LEU A 150 -23.27 43.53 -6.91
CA LEU A 150 -24.27 43.59 -7.98
C LEU A 150 -25.25 44.76 -7.80
N ALA A 151 -25.62 45.09 -6.56
CA ALA A 151 -26.47 46.24 -6.26
C ALA A 151 -25.76 47.56 -6.56
N GLU A 152 -24.47 47.68 -6.21
CA GLU A 152 -23.63 48.84 -6.53
C GLU A 152 -23.50 49.03 -8.05
N ILE A 153 -23.14 47.98 -8.79
CA ILE A 153 -23.05 48.01 -10.26
C ILE A 153 -24.39 48.44 -10.87
N ARG A 154 -25.51 47.96 -10.32
CA ARG A 154 -26.86 48.37 -10.78
C ARG A 154 -27.13 49.83 -10.45
N ALA A 155 -26.77 50.32 -9.27
CA ALA A 155 -26.93 51.72 -8.89
C ALA A 155 -26.10 52.65 -9.80
N GLU A 156 -24.86 52.27 -10.12
CA GLU A 156 -23.99 53.01 -11.04
C GLU A 156 -24.49 52.96 -12.49
N LYS A 157 -25.08 51.85 -12.92
CA LYS A 157 -25.73 51.69 -14.24
C LYS A 157 -27.16 52.26 -14.28
N THR A 158 -27.76 52.59 -13.13
CA THR A 158 -29.05 53.28 -13.06
C THR A 158 -28.80 54.67 -13.61
N PRO A 159 -29.40 55.02 -14.74
CA PRO A 159 -28.66 55.84 -15.64
C PRO A 159 -28.73 57.30 -15.21
N ARG A 160 -27.55 57.93 -15.26
CA ARG A 160 -27.31 59.33 -15.60
C ARG A 160 -27.93 59.72 -16.97
N SER A 161 -29.00 59.06 -17.43
CA SER A 161 -29.69 59.26 -18.73
C SER A 161 -31.06 59.91 -18.64
N ARG A 162 -31.49 60.43 -17.48
CA ARG A 162 -32.73 61.24 -17.36
C ARG A 162 -32.52 62.75 -17.18
N ALA A 163 -31.32 63.28 -17.48
CA ALA A 163 -31.04 64.73 -17.39
C ALA A 163 -30.53 65.39 -18.69
N ALA A 164 -30.74 64.79 -19.87
CA ALA A 164 -30.31 65.38 -21.15
C ALA A 164 -31.39 65.37 -22.25
N ARG A 165 -32.68 65.36 -21.89
CA ARG A 165 -33.78 65.41 -22.89
C ARG A 165 -35.05 66.08 -22.36
N CYS A 166 -34.98 67.36 -22.00
CA CYS A 166 -36.13 68.27 -21.92
C CYS A 166 -35.58 69.71 -21.82
N GLY A 167 -35.86 70.68 -22.69
CA GLY A 167 -36.68 70.70 -23.88
C GLY A 167 -36.28 71.91 -24.73
N MET A 168 -36.11 71.67 -26.02
CA MET A 168 -36.08 72.70 -27.06
C MET A 168 -37.53 72.93 -27.47
N LYS A 169 -38.09 74.11 -27.18
CA LYS A 169 -39.27 74.63 -27.86
C LYS A 169 -39.11 76.13 -28.08
N LYS A 170 -39.43 76.50 -29.33
CA LYS A 170 -39.35 77.82 -29.97
C LYS A 170 -40.20 78.86 -29.27
#